data_AF-A0A945NZS7-F1
#
_entry.id   AF-A0A945NZS7-F1
#
_cell.length_a   1.000
_cell.length_b   1.000
_cell.length_c   1.000
_cell.angle_alpha   90.00
_cell.angle_beta   90.00
_cell.angle_gamma   90.00
#
_symmetry.space_group_name_H-M   'P 1'
#
loop_
_entity.id
_entity.type
_entity.pdbx_description
1 polymer ?
#
loop_
_entity_poly.entity_id
_entity_poly.type
_entity_poly.pdbx_seq_one_letter_code
_entity_poly.pdbx_strand_id
1 'polypeptide(L)'
;MKFSKNRNPAVPGFKATGLSCGLKAKNIKDLALIVSEVPATAAGVFTKNRVVSPGVTWSRRALSKSGRCRAIVVNSGNANTVVGEKGFADCDAITKKVAEELSIPQGEVLIASTGVIGVPLPSHKILQAAPQL
;
A
#
# COMPACT_ATOMS: atom_id res chain seq x y z
N MET A 1 31.45 13.65 6.25
CA MET A 1 30.83 12.35 5.90
C MET A 1 30.19 12.46 4.52
N LYS A 2 30.86 11.93 3.48
CA LYS A 2 30.34 11.92 2.11
C LYS A 2 29.61 10.60 1.87
N PHE A 3 28.29 10.61 1.91
CA PHE A 3 27.48 9.47 1.47
C PHE A 3 27.00 9.71 0.04
N SER A 4 27.68 9.08 -0.93
CA SER A 4 27.07 8.68 -2.22
C SER A 4 28.08 7.88 -3.04
N LYS A 5 27.75 6.61 -3.30
CA LYS A 5 27.69 5.95 -4.62
C LYS A 5 27.37 4.47 -4.36
N ASN A 6 26.26 4.00 -4.92
CA ASN A 6 25.54 2.74 -4.63
C ASN A 6 24.62 2.77 -3.39
N ARG A 7 23.58 3.60 -3.43
CA ARG A 7 22.43 3.49 -2.52
C ARG A 7 21.49 2.38 -3.01
N ASN A 8 21.82 1.14 -2.68
CA ASN A 8 20.80 0.10 -2.59
C ASN A 8 21.13 -0.80 -1.40
N PRO A 9 20.91 -0.34 -0.15
CA PRO A 9 20.92 -1.26 0.98
C PRO A 9 19.78 -2.25 0.76
N ALA A 10 20.10 -3.42 0.21
CA ALA A 10 19.19 -4.54 0.13
C ALA A 10 19.08 -5.13 1.55
N VAL A 11 17.91 -5.04 2.15
CA VAL A 11 17.61 -5.74 3.41
C VAL A 11 17.29 -7.18 3.02
N PRO A 12 18.07 -8.19 3.47
CA PRO A 12 17.77 -9.58 3.18
C PRO A 12 16.34 -9.95 3.56
N GLY A 13 15.65 -10.71 2.71
CA GLY A 13 14.25 -11.09 2.93
C GLY A 13 13.23 -10.01 2.59
N PHE A 14 13.62 -8.88 1.99
CA PHE A 14 12.70 -7.86 1.49
C PHE A 14 12.87 -7.62 -0.01
N LYS A 15 11.74 -7.53 -0.71
CA LYS A 15 11.62 -7.20 -2.13
C LYS A 15 10.76 -5.96 -2.28
N ALA A 16 11.05 -5.16 -3.31
CA ALA A 16 10.25 -3.99 -3.63
C ALA A 16 10.14 -3.80 -5.14
N THR A 17 8.99 -3.34 -5.57
CA THR A 17 8.65 -3.09 -6.97
C THR A 17 7.84 -1.81 -7.08
N GLY A 18 7.73 -1.29 -8.30
CA GLY A 18 6.84 -0.19 -8.57
C GLY A 18 6.65 0.01 -10.05
N LEU A 19 5.40 0.26 -10.43
CA LEU A 19 4.95 0.38 -11.82
C LEU A 19 3.99 1.57 -11.97
N SER A 20 3.62 1.84 -13.22
CA SER A 20 2.55 2.76 -13.56
C SER A 20 1.27 1.96 -13.83
N CYS A 21 0.26 2.11 -12.97
CA CYS A 21 -1.08 1.56 -13.17
C CYS A 21 -2.06 2.58 -13.78
N GLY A 22 -1.62 3.82 -14.01
CA GLY A 22 -2.40 4.84 -14.72
C GLY A 22 -3.32 5.69 -13.81
N LEU A 23 -2.96 5.85 -12.54
CA LEU A 23 -3.47 6.91 -11.67
C LEU A 23 -2.83 8.27 -12.00
N LYS A 24 -1.56 8.26 -12.41
CA LYS A 24 -0.84 9.43 -12.90
C LYS A 24 -0.70 9.40 -14.42
N ALA A 25 -0.63 10.58 -15.03
CA ALA A 25 -0.38 10.72 -16.45
C ALA A 25 1.07 10.35 -16.83
N LYS A 26 1.32 10.19 -18.14
CA LYS A 26 2.66 10.03 -18.73
C LYS A 26 3.46 8.83 -18.21
N ASN A 27 2.80 7.73 -17.85
CA ASN A 27 3.44 6.50 -17.33
C ASN A 27 4.35 6.71 -16.12
N ILE A 28 4.08 7.74 -15.32
CA ILE A 28 4.81 7.97 -14.07
C ILE A 28 4.42 6.87 -13.08
N LYS A 29 5.40 6.23 -12.44
CA LYS A 29 5.16 5.22 -11.40
C LYS A 29 4.24 5.76 -10.32
N ASP A 30 3.18 5.02 -10.05
CA ASP A 30 2.10 5.45 -9.17
C ASP A 30 1.56 4.32 -8.27
N LEU A 31 2.08 3.10 -8.42
CA LEU A 31 1.81 1.95 -7.58
C LEU A 31 3.13 1.28 -7.19
N ALA A 32 3.26 0.92 -5.93
CA ALA A 32 4.42 0.25 -5.38
C ALA A 32 3.99 -0.87 -4.42
N LEU A 33 4.84 -1.89 -4.31
CA LEU A 33 4.67 -2.99 -3.37
C LEU A 33 6.01 -3.27 -2.71
N ILE A 34 5.99 -3.42 -1.39
CA ILE A 34 7.12 -3.92 -0.59
C ILE A 34 6.65 -5.23 0.02
N VAL A 35 7.46 -6.29 -0.12
CA VAL A 35 7.15 -7.64 0.37
C VAL A 35 8.28 -8.13 1.27
N SER A 36 7.92 -8.71 2.41
CA SER A 36 8.82 -9.55 3.20
C SER A 36 8.57 -11.02 2.87
N GLU A 37 9.64 -11.75 2.61
CA GLU A 37 9.60 -13.17 2.29
C GLU A 37 9.10 -14.01 3.48
N VAL A 38 9.21 -13.49 4.71
CA VAL A 38 8.72 -14.09 5.95
C VAL A 38 7.81 -13.11 6.70
N PRO A 39 6.96 -13.55 7.63
CA PRO A 39 6.23 -12.63 8.51
C PRO A 39 7.19 -11.70 9.27
N ALA A 40 7.13 -10.40 8.99
CA ALA A 40 7.98 -9.41 9.64
C ALA A 40 7.26 -8.77 10.84
N THR A 41 7.95 -8.65 11.98
CA THR A 41 7.47 -7.81 13.09
C THR A 41 7.39 -6.37 12.62
N ALA A 42 6.23 -5.73 12.84
CA ALA A 42 5.95 -4.42 12.28
C ALA A 42 5.39 -3.48 13.35
N ALA A 43 5.82 -2.21 13.25
CA ALA A 43 5.28 -1.10 14.01
C ALA A 43 4.91 0.02 13.05
N GLY A 44 3.86 0.77 13.36
CA GLY A 44 3.36 1.86 12.52
C GLY A 44 2.78 2.98 13.36
N VAL A 45 3.14 4.21 13.02
CA VAL A 45 2.49 5.42 13.54
C VAL A 45 1.61 6.00 12.46
N PHE A 46 0.46 6.53 12.86
CA PHE A 46 -0.55 7.04 11.96
C PHE A 46 -0.91 8.47 12.33
N THR A 47 -1.48 9.21 11.37
CA THR A 47 -1.92 10.58 11.61
C THR A 47 -2.89 10.68 12.79
N LYS A 48 -2.77 11.77 13.55
CA LYS A 48 -3.69 12.16 14.64
C LYS A 48 -4.89 12.99 14.14
N ASN A 49 -4.96 13.28 12.85
CA ASN A 49 -6.09 14.01 12.27
C ASN A 49 -7.41 13.24 12.50
N ARG A 50 -8.51 13.97 12.71
CA ARG A 50 -9.86 13.43 12.80
C ARG A 50 -10.35 12.90 11.46
N VAL A 51 -9.93 13.53 10.35
CA VAL A 51 -10.21 13.06 8.99
C VAL A 51 -9.08 12.14 8.55
N VAL A 52 -9.40 10.86 8.35
CA VAL A 52 -8.42 9.82 8.00
C VAL A 52 -8.86 9.05 6.75
N SER A 53 -7.88 8.64 5.94
CA SER A 53 -8.12 7.69 4.84
C SER A 53 -8.59 6.35 5.40
N PRO A 54 -9.51 5.63 4.73
CA PRO A 54 -9.80 4.23 5.01
C PRO A 54 -8.54 3.35 5.07
N GLY A 55 -7.50 3.66 4.27
CA GLY A 55 -6.23 2.92 4.31
C GLY A 55 -5.46 3.08 5.62
N VAL A 56 -5.56 4.25 6.27
CA VAL A 56 -5.00 4.47 7.62
C VAL A 56 -5.74 3.61 8.64
N THR A 57 -7.08 3.59 8.58
CA THR A 57 -7.91 2.79 9.48
C THR A 57 -7.64 1.29 9.29
N TRP A 58 -7.54 0.83 8.04
CA TRP A 58 -7.18 -0.55 7.69
C TRP A 58 -5.84 -0.95 8.29
N SER A 59 -4.78 -0.24 7.94
CA SER A 59 -3.40 -0.59 8.32
C SER A 59 -3.19 -0.51 9.84
N ARG A 60 -3.86 0.43 10.51
CA ARG A 60 -3.86 0.50 11.99
C ARG A 60 -4.50 -0.73 12.63
N ARG A 61 -5.67 -1.15 12.12
CA ARG A 61 -6.38 -2.33 12.60
C ARG A 61 -5.58 -3.60 12.36
N ALA A 62 -5.00 -3.76 11.17
CA ALA A 62 -4.15 -4.89 10.82
C ALA A 62 -2.96 -5.02 11.79
N LEU A 63 -2.18 -3.95 11.97
CA LEU A 63 -1.04 -3.94 12.90
C LEU A 63 -1.45 -4.20 14.35
N SER A 64 -2.56 -3.62 14.82
CA SER A 64 -3.02 -3.83 16.21
C SER A 64 -3.40 -5.28 16.53
N LYS A 65 -3.76 -6.08 15.52
CA LYS A 65 -4.20 -7.46 15.69
C LYS A 65 -3.03 -8.45 15.67
N SER A 66 -2.10 -8.30 14.74
CA SER A 66 -1.04 -9.29 14.51
C SER A 66 0.34 -8.85 15.00
N GLY A 67 0.61 -7.53 15.06
CA GLY A 67 1.98 -7.01 15.19
C GLY A 67 2.92 -7.42 14.05
N ARG A 68 2.38 -8.00 12.96
CA ARG A 68 3.12 -8.60 11.85
C ARG A 68 2.60 -8.10 10.51
N CYS A 69 3.50 -8.01 9.54
CA CYS A 69 3.22 -7.56 8.18
C CYS A 69 4.09 -8.37 7.20
N ARG A 70 3.54 -8.66 6.00
CA ARG A 70 4.30 -9.23 4.88
C ARG A 70 4.26 -8.37 3.64
N ALA A 71 3.25 -7.52 3.47
CA ALA A 71 3.17 -6.66 2.30
C ALA A 71 2.69 -5.25 2.65
N ILE A 72 3.24 -4.25 1.94
CA ILE A 72 2.74 -2.88 1.95
C ILE A 72 2.50 -2.48 0.50
N VAL A 73 1.23 -2.31 0.13
CA VAL A 73 0.84 -1.76 -1.17
C VAL A 73 0.60 -0.26 -1.04
N VAL A 74 1.22 0.52 -1.93
CA VAL A 74 1.19 1.98 -1.87
C VAL A 74 0.80 2.54 -3.23
N ASN A 75 -0.27 3.33 -3.29
CA ASN A 75 -0.61 4.09 -4.48
C ASN A 75 -0.35 5.59 -4.29
N SER A 76 -0.14 6.31 -5.38
CA SER A 76 0.01 7.76 -5.39
C SER A 76 -0.80 8.42 -6.51
N GLY A 77 -1.10 9.71 -6.38
CA GLY A 77 -1.99 10.46 -7.28
C GLY A 77 -3.44 10.54 -6.78
N ASN A 78 -3.84 9.67 -5.85
CA ASN A 78 -5.15 9.70 -5.20
C ASN A 78 -5.01 9.26 -3.73
N ALA A 79 -5.51 10.06 -2.80
CA ALA A 79 -5.39 9.81 -1.36
C ALA A 79 -6.42 8.82 -0.80
N ASN A 80 -7.43 8.44 -1.59
CA ASN A 80 -8.57 7.63 -1.15
C ASN A 80 -9.10 8.12 0.20
N THR A 81 -9.49 9.40 0.28
CA THR A 81 -9.85 10.06 1.53
C THR A 81 -11.07 10.95 1.28
N VAL A 82 -12.06 10.93 2.18
CA VAL A 82 -13.36 11.62 2.03
C VAL A 82 -14.13 11.14 0.78
N VAL A 83 -14.30 9.82 0.65
CA VAL A 83 -15.00 9.18 -0.50
C VAL A 83 -16.10 8.20 -0.07
N GLY A 84 -16.55 8.29 1.19
CA GLY A 84 -17.59 7.43 1.75
C GLY A 84 -17.19 5.96 1.89
N GLU A 85 -18.18 5.08 1.95
CA GLU A 85 -18.00 3.62 2.15
C GLU A 85 -17.16 2.97 1.06
N LYS A 86 -17.26 3.49 -0.17
CA LYS A 86 -16.49 3.01 -1.32
C LYS A 86 -14.99 2.99 -1.02
N GLY A 87 -14.46 3.98 -0.31
CA GLY A 87 -13.02 4.04 -0.03
C GLY A 87 -12.53 2.88 0.85
N PHE A 88 -13.36 2.37 1.77
CA PHE A 88 -13.02 1.20 2.57
C PHE A 88 -13.17 -0.09 1.76
N ALA A 89 -14.21 -0.19 0.92
CA ALA A 89 -14.37 -1.31 -0.01
C ALA A 89 -13.20 -1.41 -1.00
N ASP A 90 -12.68 -0.27 -1.48
CA ASP A 90 -11.49 -0.23 -2.32
C ASP A 90 -10.25 -0.77 -1.58
N CYS A 91 -10.07 -0.41 -0.31
CA CYS A 91 -8.97 -0.96 0.51
C CYS A 91 -9.09 -2.47 0.72
N ASP A 92 -10.30 -2.96 1.02
CA ASP A 92 -10.55 -4.38 1.19
C ASP A 92 -10.24 -5.16 -0.10
N ALA A 93 -10.78 -4.70 -1.24
CA ALA A 93 -10.56 -5.35 -2.53
C ALA A 93 -9.08 -5.37 -2.93
N ILE A 94 -8.36 -4.25 -2.78
CA ILE A 94 -6.95 -4.16 -3.13
C ILE A 94 -6.09 -5.05 -2.24
N THR A 95 -6.31 -4.99 -0.92
CA THR A 95 -5.52 -5.79 0.04
C THR A 95 -5.79 -7.28 -0.11
N LYS A 96 -7.04 -7.66 -0.38
CA LYS A 96 -7.43 -9.04 -0.71
C LYS A 96 -6.72 -9.53 -1.97
N LYS A 97 -6.75 -8.74 -3.05
CA LYS A 97 -6.09 -9.12 -4.31
C LYS A 97 -4.58 -9.29 -4.12
N VAL A 98 -3.91 -8.35 -3.45
CA VAL A 98 -2.47 -8.46 -3.15
C VAL A 98 -2.16 -9.68 -2.29
N ALA A 99 -3.01 -9.98 -1.31
CA ALA A 99 -2.85 -11.16 -0.46
C ALA A 99 -2.99 -12.47 -1.24
N GLU A 100 -3.95 -12.55 -2.17
CA GLU A 100 -4.14 -13.69 -3.08
C GLU A 100 -2.90 -13.90 -3.96
N GLU A 101 -2.41 -12.86 -4.63
CA GLU A 101 -1.23 -12.95 -5.51
C GLU A 101 0.03 -13.40 -4.75
N LEU A 102 0.17 -12.99 -3.49
CA LEU A 102 1.31 -13.35 -2.65
C LEU A 102 1.09 -14.64 -1.83
N SER A 103 -0.11 -15.23 -1.88
CA SER A 103 -0.50 -16.37 -1.03
C SER A 103 -0.24 -16.14 0.47
N ILE A 104 -0.63 -14.96 0.97
CA ILE A 104 -0.48 -14.54 2.38
C ILE A 104 -1.83 -14.18 3.00
N PRO A 105 -1.94 -14.12 4.35
CA PRO A 105 -3.14 -13.61 4.98
C PRO A 105 -3.39 -12.13 4.64
N GLN A 106 -4.63 -11.75 4.30
CA GLN A 106 -5.00 -10.36 4.02
C GLN A 106 -4.68 -9.39 5.17
N GLY A 107 -4.80 -9.87 6.41
CA GLY A 107 -4.44 -9.10 7.61
C GLY A 107 -2.95 -8.77 7.74
N GLU A 108 -2.08 -9.35 6.91
CA GLU A 108 -0.66 -9.04 6.82
C GLU A 108 -0.31 -8.08 5.66
N VAL A 109 -1.34 -7.57 4.97
CA VAL A 109 -1.21 -6.55 3.93
C VAL A 109 -1.63 -5.19 4.47
N LEU A 110 -0.68 -4.26 4.52
CA LEU A 110 -0.93 -2.85 4.79
C LEU A 110 -1.14 -2.10 3.47
N ILE A 111 -1.95 -1.04 3.53
CA ILE A 111 -2.23 -0.17 2.40
C ILE A 111 -2.00 1.29 2.77
N ALA A 112 -1.40 2.04 1.85
CA ALA A 112 -1.23 3.48 1.95
C ALA A 112 -1.56 4.18 0.62
N SER A 113 -2.13 5.38 0.71
CA SER A 113 -2.56 6.17 -0.43
C SER A 113 -2.15 7.63 -0.24
N THR A 114 -1.70 8.30 -1.29
CA THR A 114 -1.35 9.73 -1.25
C THR A 114 -1.77 10.44 -2.54
N GLY A 115 -2.24 11.68 -2.44
CA GLY A 115 -2.66 12.49 -3.58
C GLY A 115 -3.89 13.33 -3.30
N VAL A 116 -4.75 13.48 -4.30
CA VAL A 116 -5.94 14.31 -4.20
C VAL A 116 -6.96 13.70 -3.22
N ILE A 117 -7.54 14.54 -2.36
CA ILE A 117 -8.61 14.20 -1.41
C ILE A 117 -9.98 14.49 -2.04
N GLY A 118 -11.00 13.70 -1.72
CA GLY A 118 -12.38 13.90 -2.19
C GLY A 118 -12.68 13.30 -3.56
N VAL A 119 -11.71 12.65 -4.20
CA VAL A 119 -11.87 12.00 -5.52
C VAL A 119 -11.88 10.48 -5.34
N PRO A 120 -12.92 9.77 -5.79
CA PRO A 120 -12.97 8.30 -5.73
C PRO A 120 -11.75 7.65 -6.39
N LEU A 121 -11.16 6.66 -5.71
CA LEU A 121 -10.06 5.88 -6.26
C LEU A 121 -10.57 5.01 -7.42
N PRO A 122 -9.96 5.10 -8.63
CA PRO A 122 -10.22 4.15 -9.70
C PRO A 122 -9.50 2.82 -9.41
N SER A 123 -9.95 2.12 -8.36
CA SER A 123 -9.33 0.91 -7.80
C SER A 123 -9.20 -0.24 -8.79
N HIS A 124 -10.08 -0.33 -9.80
CA HIS A 124 -9.97 -1.31 -10.89
C HIS A 124 -8.60 -1.28 -11.59
N LYS A 125 -7.97 -0.11 -11.72
CA LYS A 125 -6.62 0.01 -12.31
C LYS A 125 -5.56 -0.66 -11.46
N ILE A 126 -5.66 -0.52 -10.14
CA ILE A 126 -4.78 -1.17 -9.17
C ILE A 126 -5.03 -2.69 -9.19
N LEU A 127 -6.29 -3.12 -9.19
CA LEU A 127 -6.65 -4.55 -9.20
C LEU A 127 -6.15 -5.26 -10.46
N GLN A 128 -6.22 -4.62 -11.63
CA GLN A 128 -5.68 -5.16 -12.88
C GLN A 128 -4.14 -5.20 -12.90
N ALA A 129 -3.48 -4.23 -12.25
CA ALA A 129 -2.03 -4.15 -12.20
C ALA A 129 -1.41 -5.00 -11.09
N ALA A 130 -2.17 -5.41 -10.06
CA ALA A 130 -1.66 -6.14 -8.91
C ALA A 130 -0.89 -7.44 -9.25
N PRO A 131 -1.31 -8.27 -10.24
CA PRO A 131 -0.54 -9.45 -10.64
C PRO A 131 0.80 -9.13 -11.33
N GLN A 132 1.04 -7.88 -11.71
CA GLN A 132 2.26 -7.42 -12.38
C GLN A 132 3.25 -6.74 -11.43
N LEU A 133 2.90 -6.63 -10.13
CA LEU A 133 3.75 -6.04 -9.10
C LEU A 133 4.89 -6.97 -8.74
#